data_AF-B9VUD8-F1
#
_entry.id   AF-B9VUD8-F1
#
_cell.length_a   1.000
_cell.length_b   1.000
_cell.length_c   1.000
_cell.angle_alpha   90.00
_cell.angle_beta   90.00
_cell.angle_gamma   90.00
#
_symmetry.space_group_name_H-M   'P 1'
#
loop_
_entity.id
_entity.type
_entity.pdbx_description
1 polymer ?
#
loop_
_entity_poly.entity_id
_entity_poly.type
_entity_poly.pdbx_seq_one_letter_code
_entity_poly.pdbx_strand_id
1 'polypeptide(L)'
;SVAQVVLSKGSHGQFLTINLAFGFAVMLGILISGQISGGHLNPAVTFALCLLAREPWIKLPVYTIAQTLGAFLGAGIVYGLYYDATWYFANDSLYVTGPNGTAGIFATYPTEHLTLMNGFFDQFIGTAALIVCVLAIVDPYNNPVPRGLEAFTVGFVVLVI
;
A
#
# COMPACT_ATOMS: atom_id res chain seq x y z
N SER A 1 -10.07 6.61 -5.17
CA SER A 1 -8.66 6.86 -4.77
C SER A 1 -8.66 7.78 -3.55
N VAL A 2 -7.59 7.81 -2.75
CA VAL A 2 -7.47 8.73 -1.58
C VAL A 2 -7.62 10.19 -2.02
N ALA A 3 -6.94 10.58 -3.10
CA ALA A 3 -7.03 11.92 -3.69
C ALA A 3 -8.48 12.34 -3.93
N GLN A 4 -9.28 11.47 -4.57
CA GLN A 4 -10.68 11.77 -4.86
C GLN A 4 -11.52 11.98 -3.58
N VAL A 5 -11.32 11.15 -2.55
CA VAL A 5 -12.07 11.29 -1.29
C VAL A 5 -11.66 12.58 -0.56
N VAL A 6 -10.36 12.88 -0.47
CA VAL A 6 -9.85 14.07 0.23
C VAL A 6 -10.28 15.35 -0.49
N LEU A 7 -9.98 15.46 -1.80
CA LEU A 7 -10.22 16.69 -2.57
C LEU A 7 -11.71 16.99 -2.77
N SER A 8 -12.58 15.98 -2.66
CA SER A 8 -14.04 16.15 -2.71
C SER A 8 -14.69 16.37 -1.34
N LYS A 9 -13.90 16.49 -0.26
CA LYS A 9 -14.40 16.56 1.13
C LYS A 9 -15.33 15.38 1.49
N GLY A 10 -15.04 14.20 0.96
CA GLY A 10 -15.82 12.98 1.18
C GLY A 10 -17.12 12.87 0.38
N SER A 11 -17.42 13.81 -0.53
CA SER A 11 -18.63 13.72 -1.37
C SER A 11 -18.51 12.67 -2.48
N HIS A 12 -17.31 12.40 -2.99
CA HIS A 12 -17.06 11.47 -4.10
C HIS A 12 -16.17 10.31 -3.65
N GLY A 13 -16.65 9.51 -2.71
CA GLY A 13 -16.03 8.27 -2.27
C GLY A 13 -16.02 8.13 -0.75
N GLN A 14 -15.77 6.91 -0.29
CA GLN A 14 -15.82 6.55 1.12
C GLN A 14 -14.62 5.67 1.49
N PHE A 15 -14.43 5.42 2.78
CA PHE A 15 -13.40 4.51 3.28
C PHE A 15 -13.36 3.16 2.53
N LEU A 16 -14.54 2.55 2.30
CA LEU A 16 -14.64 1.31 1.53
C LEU A 16 -14.07 1.42 0.10
N THR A 17 -14.30 2.55 -0.58
CA THR A 17 -13.79 2.76 -1.93
C THR A 17 -12.26 2.93 -1.96
N ILE A 18 -11.67 3.41 -0.86
CA ILE A 18 -10.22 3.48 -0.69
C ILE A 18 -9.66 2.06 -0.54
N ASN A 19 -10.22 1.26 0.37
CA ASN A 19 -9.78 -0.11 0.61
C ASN A 19 -9.89 -1.00 -0.63
N LEU A 20 -11.01 -0.89 -1.36
CA LEU A 20 -11.19 -1.57 -2.65
C LEU A 20 -10.12 -1.15 -3.67
N ALA A 21 -9.84 0.16 -3.78
CA ALA A 21 -8.83 0.66 -4.71
C ALA A 21 -7.42 0.15 -4.35
N PHE A 22 -7.04 0.12 -3.07
CA PHE A 22 -5.75 -0.42 -2.63
C PHE A 22 -5.64 -1.93 -2.87
N GLY A 23 -6.66 -2.70 -2.50
CA GLY A 23 -6.68 -4.15 -2.71
C GLY A 23 -6.55 -4.53 -4.19
N PHE A 24 -7.30 -3.86 -5.07
CA PHE A 24 -7.19 -4.06 -6.51
C PHE A 24 -5.87 -3.56 -7.09
N ALA A 25 -5.31 -2.45 -6.59
CA ALA A 25 -4.01 -1.97 -7.04
C ALA A 25 -2.89 -2.98 -6.72
N VAL A 26 -2.90 -3.58 -5.52
CA VAL A 26 -1.96 -4.64 -5.15
C VAL A 26 -2.17 -5.87 -6.01
N MET A 27 -3.41 -6.32 -6.21
CA MET A 27 -3.73 -7.43 -7.12
C MET A 27 -3.16 -7.22 -8.52
N LEU A 28 -3.40 -6.06 -9.13
CA LEU A 28 -2.88 -5.74 -10.46
C LEU A 28 -1.35 -5.66 -10.47
N GLY A 29 -0.74 -5.08 -9.44
CA GLY A 29 0.72 -5.07 -9.30
C GLY A 29 1.32 -6.48 -9.26
N ILE A 30 0.67 -7.42 -8.55
CA ILE A 30 1.09 -8.82 -8.48
C ILE A 30 0.90 -9.49 -9.84
N LEU A 31 -0.20 -9.23 -10.55
CA LEU A 31 -0.39 -9.76 -11.90
C LEU A 31 0.68 -9.26 -12.87
N ILE A 32 1.15 -8.01 -12.73
CA ILE A 32 2.20 -7.42 -13.57
C ILE A 32 3.58 -7.99 -13.25
N SER A 33 3.92 -8.13 -11.96
CA SER A 33 5.30 -8.39 -11.52
C SER A 33 5.53 -9.79 -10.94
N GLY A 34 4.46 -10.54 -10.67
CA GLY A 34 4.47 -11.80 -9.93
C GLY A 34 5.37 -12.88 -10.52
N GLN A 35 5.31 -13.08 -11.84
CA GLN A 35 6.10 -14.13 -12.50
C GLN A 35 7.61 -13.84 -12.52
N ILE A 36 8.02 -12.57 -12.41
CA ILE A 36 9.43 -12.16 -12.53
C ILE A 36 10.04 -11.94 -11.15
N SER A 37 9.37 -11.14 -10.30
CA SER A 37 9.91 -10.70 -9.00
C SER A 37 9.20 -11.33 -7.79
N GLY A 38 8.21 -12.19 -8.00
CA GLY A 38 7.35 -12.72 -6.94
C GLY A 38 6.28 -11.74 -6.47
N GLY A 39 6.20 -10.54 -7.06
CA GLY A 39 5.14 -9.57 -6.74
C GLY A 39 5.19 -9.02 -5.32
N HIS A 40 6.38 -8.86 -4.74
CA HIS A 40 6.52 -8.44 -3.34
C HIS A 40 5.87 -7.08 -3.05
N LEU A 41 6.12 -6.10 -3.94
CA LEU A 41 5.58 -4.73 -3.92
C LEU A 41 5.69 -3.98 -2.57
N ASN A 42 6.45 -4.51 -1.62
CA ASN A 42 6.54 -4.04 -0.26
C ASN A 42 7.92 -4.45 0.33
N PRO A 43 8.69 -3.49 0.87
CA PRO A 43 9.98 -3.79 1.50
C PRO A 43 9.85 -4.73 2.70
N ALA A 44 8.79 -4.62 3.50
CA ALA A 44 8.55 -5.48 4.65
C ALA A 44 8.27 -6.94 4.24
N VAL A 45 7.52 -7.14 3.15
CA VAL A 45 7.30 -8.48 2.57
C VAL A 45 8.62 -9.06 2.07
N THR A 46 9.42 -8.25 1.36
CA THR A 46 10.75 -8.67 0.89
C THR A 46 11.66 -9.05 2.05
N PHE A 47 11.69 -8.24 3.11
CA PHE A 47 12.46 -8.49 4.31
C PHE A 47 12.03 -9.78 5.01
N ALA A 48 10.72 -10.02 5.15
CA ALA A 48 10.20 -11.25 5.73
C ALA A 48 10.59 -12.49 4.92
N LEU A 49 10.55 -12.42 3.58
CA LEU A 49 10.98 -13.52 2.72
C LEU A 49 12.49 -13.76 2.82
N CYS A 50 13.31 -12.72 3.00
CA CYS A 50 14.74 -12.89 3.31
C CYS A 50 14.98 -13.54 4.67
N LEU A 51 14.25 -13.11 5.71
CA LEU A 51 14.32 -13.72 7.05
C LEU A 51 13.96 -15.20 7.04
N LEU A 52 12.96 -15.58 6.25
CA LEU A 52 12.50 -16.96 6.10
C LEU A 52 13.34 -17.78 5.10
N ALA A 53 14.48 -17.23 4.64
CA ALA A 53 15.38 -17.85 3.66
C ALA A 53 14.68 -18.24 2.34
N ARG A 54 13.57 -17.56 1.99
CA ARG A 54 12.88 -17.72 0.70
C ARG A 54 13.48 -16.85 -0.40
N GLU A 55 14.19 -15.78 -0.04
CA GLU A 55 14.91 -14.90 -0.96
C GLU A 55 16.30 -14.53 -0.41
N PRO A 56 17.32 -14.35 -1.27
CA PRO A 56 18.66 -14.00 -0.82
C PRO A 56 18.72 -12.54 -0.37
N TRP A 57 19.42 -12.30 0.74
CA TRP A 57 19.57 -10.98 1.36
C TRP A 57 20.09 -9.88 0.44
N ILE A 58 20.87 -10.24 -0.58
CA ILE A 58 21.40 -9.29 -1.56
C ILE A 58 20.29 -8.64 -2.41
N LYS A 59 19.13 -9.29 -2.58
CA LYS A 59 18.00 -8.73 -3.31
C LYS A 59 17.23 -7.68 -2.49
N LEU A 60 17.28 -7.75 -1.16
CA LEU A 60 16.54 -6.83 -0.28
C LEU A 60 16.80 -5.35 -0.62
N PRO A 61 18.05 -4.84 -0.71
CA PRO A 61 18.28 -3.44 -1.04
C PRO A 61 17.81 -3.10 -2.46
N VAL A 62 17.99 -3.99 -3.44
CA VAL A 62 17.57 -3.77 -4.83
C VAL A 62 16.05 -3.64 -4.93
N TYR A 63 15.32 -4.55 -4.28
CA TYR A 63 13.85 -4.52 -4.20
C TYR A 63 13.37 -3.26 -3.49
N THR A 64 13.97 -2.93 -2.34
CA THR A 64 13.60 -1.75 -1.56
C THR A 64 13.74 -0.48 -2.40
N ILE A 65 14.88 -0.29 -3.08
CA ILE A 65 15.11 0.89 -3.93
C ILE A 65 14.10 0.93 -5.08
N ALA A 66 13.89 -0.19 -5.79
CA ALA A 66 12.96 -0.25 -6.91
C ALA A 66 11.51 0.04 -6.48
N GLN A 67 11.07 -0.52 -5.35
CA GLN A 67 9.73 -0.31 -4.79
C GLN A 67 9.54 1.15 -4.35
N THR A 68 10.53 1.74 -3.65
CA THR A 68 10.48 3.15 -3.24
C THR A 68 10.48 4.10 -4.43
N LEU A 69 11.30 3.84 -5.46
CA LEU A 69 11.28 4.63 -6.69
C LEU A 69 9.94 4.50 -7.43
N GLY A 70 9.39 3.29 -7.52
CA GLY A 70 8.07 3.07 -8.10
C GLY A 70 6.96 3.84 -7.36
N ALA A 71 6.98 3.81 -6.03
CA ALA A 71 6.04 4.58 -5.20
C ALA A 71 6.21 6.10 -5.38
N PHE A 72 7.45 6.58 -5.45
CA PHE A 72 7.76 8.00 -5.69
C PHE A 72 7.24 8.48 -7.05
N LEU A 73 7.49 7.72 -8.12
CA LEU A 73 6.98 8.05 -9.46
C LEU A 73 5.44 7.96 -9.51
N GLY A 74 4.86 6.95 -8.86
CA GLY A 74 3.40 6.82 -8.73
C GLY A 74 2.77 8.02 -8.02
N ALA A 75 3.37 8.50 -6.95
CA ALA A 75 2.94 9.73 -6.28
C ALA A 75 3.01 10.95 -7.20
N GLY A 76 4.07 11.08 -8.00
CA GLY A 76 4.20 12.13 -9.01
C GLY A 76 3.09 12.09 -10.08
N ILE A 77 2.73 10.89 -10.55
CA ILE A 77 1.62 10.69 -11.49
C ILE A 77 0.29 11.14 -10.87
N VAL A 78 0.02 10.74 -9.63
CA VAL A 78 -1.20 11.14 -8.91
C VAL A 78 -1.23 12.66 -8.71
N TYR A 79 -0.13 13.28 -8.32
CA TYR A 79 -0.03 14.73 -8.18
C TYR A 79 -0.32 15.45 -9.51
N GLY A 80 0.26 14.98 -10.62
CA GLY A 80 0.01 15.55 -11.95
C GLY A 80 -1.45 15.39 -12.39
N LEU A 81 -2.05 14.22 -12.16
CA LEU A 81 -3.44 13.93 -12.54
C LEU A 81 -4.45 14.77 -11.75
N TYR A 82 -4.15 15.07 -10.48
CA TYR A 82 -5.02 15.84 -9.59
C TYR A 82 -4.50 17.26 -9.35
N TYR A 83 -3.64 17.80 -10.22
CA TYR A 83 -2.98 19.09 -10.01
C TYR A 83 -3.99 20.21 -9.74
N ASP A 84 -4.90 20.46 -10.69
CA ASP A 84 -5.90 21.55 -10.58
C ASP A 84 -6.79 21.37 -9.35
N ALA A 85 -7.23 20.15 -9.08
CA ALA A 85 -8.07 19.84 -7.93
C ALA A 85 -7.34 20.05 -6.60
N THR A 86 -6.05 19.73 -6.54
CA THR A 86 -5.21 19.92 -5.36
C THR A 86 -4.99 21.40 -5.07
N TRP A 87 -4.65 22.20 -6.09
CA TRP A 87 -4.45 23.64 -5.96
C TRP A 87 -5.74 24.37 -5.59
N TYR A 88 -6.85 24.02 -6.22
CA TYR A 88 -8.18 24.55 -5.89
C TYR A 88 -8.60 24.24 -4.44
N PHE A 89 -8.42 22.98 -4.00
CA PHE A 89 -8.77 22.57 -2.65
C PHE A 89 -7.89 23.25 -1.60
N ALA A 90 -6.60 23.41 -1.89
CA ALA A 90 -5.61 23.92 -0.95
C ALA A 90 -5.49 25.46 -0.95
N ASN A 91 -6.30 26.17 -1.74
CA ASN A 91 -6.28 27.63 -1.85
C ASN A 91 -4.88 28.18 -2.12
N ASP A 92 -4.24 27.64 -3.16
CA ASP A 92 -2.89 27.99 -3.61
C ASP A 92 -1.76 27.84 -2.58
N SER A 93 -1.96 26.99 -1.56
CA SER A 93 -0.94 26.70 -0.55
C SER A 93 -1.01 25.24 -0.11
N LEU A 94 0.11 24.53 -0.17
CA LEU A 94 0.15 23.11 0.18
C LEU A 94 0.32 22.92 1.70
N TYR A 95 -0.70 22.34 2.34
CA TYR A 95 -0.72 22.07 3.77
C TYR A 95 -0.48 20.59 4.07
N VAL A 96 0.26 20.31 5.14
CA VAL A 96 0.50 18.94 5.62
C VAL A 96 -0.68 18.45 6.45
N THR A 97 -1.15 19.26 7.39
CA THR A 97 -2.24 18.95 8.32
C THR A 97 -3.29 20.06 8.31
N GLY A 98 -4.43 19.81 8.96
CA GLY A 98 -5.53 20.75 9.06
C GLY A 98 -6.64 20.53 8.01
N PRO A 99 -7.64 21.42 7.97
CA PRO A 99 -8.86 21.22 7.17
C PRO A 99 -8.61 21.17 5.66
N ASN A 100 -7.52 21.78 5.19
CA ASN A 100 -7.10 21.78 3.80
C ASN A 100 -5.79 20.99 3.58
N GLY A 101 -5.44 20.07 4.51
CA GLY A 101 -4.26 19.22 4.40
C GLY A 101 -4.34 18.27 3.20
N THR A 102 -3.35 18.28 2.32
CA THR A 102 -3.30 17.44 1.11
C THR A 102 -2.19 16.39 1.17
N ALA A 103 -1.24 16.50 2.09
CA ALA A 103 -0.13 15.54 2.22
C ALA A 103 -0.60 14.10 2.52
N GLY A 104 -1.73 13.96 3.23
CA GLY A 104 -2.36 12.67 3.52
C GLY A 104 -2.79 11.85 2.30
N ILE A 105 -2.81 12.46 1.12
CA ILE A 105 -3.06 11.76 -0.16
C ILE A 105 -1.89 10.84 -0.52
N PHE A 106 -0.67 11.22 -0.14
CA PHE A 106 0.58 10.57 -0.58
C PHE A 106 1.25 9.74 0.51
N ALA A 107 1.08 10.11 1.78
CA ALA A 107 1.66 9.42 2.92
C ALA A 107 0.66 9.34 4.08
N THR A 108 0.82 8.33 4.93
CA THR A 108 -0.01 8.17 6.13
C THR A 108 0.49 9.08 7.25
N TYR A 109 -0.45 9.69 7.97
CA TYR A 109 -0.18 10.50 9.15
C TYR A 109 -1.01 9.96 10.32
N PRO A 110 -0.42 9.85 11.53
CA PRO A 110 -1.14 9.38 12.70
C PRO A 110 -2.24 10.38 13.08
N THR A 111 -3.35 9.88 13.61
CA THR A 111 -4.40 10.74 14.19
C THR A 111 -3.92 11.35 15.52
N GLU A 112 -4.45 12.51 15.90
CA GLU A 112 -4.01 13.28 17.09
C GLU A 112 -4.03 12.48 18.42
N HIS A 113 -4.89 11.47 18.53
CA HIS A 113 -5.00 10.65 19.73
C HIS A 113 -3.99 9.48 19.78
N LEU A 114 -3.27 9.22 18.68
CA LEU A 114 -2.39 8.05 18.57
C LEU A 114 -0.97 8.38 19.03
N THR A 115 -0.50 7.69 20.07
CA THR A 115 0.88 7.81 20.55
C THR A 115 1.85 7.06 19.63
N LEU A 116 3.12 7.47 19.63
CA LEU A 116 4.17 6.80 18.84
C LEU A 116 4.29 5.31 19.17
N MET A 117 4.20 4.95 20.45
CA MET A 117 4.27 3.55 20.88
C MET A 117 3.11 2.72 20.35
N ASN A 118 1.88 3.22 20.46
CA ASN A 118 0.72 2.51 19.92
C ASN A 118 0.75 2.46 18.40
N GLY A 119 1.16 3.54 17.73
CA GLY A 119 1.34 3.57 16.28
C GLY A 119 2.38 2.56 15.79
N PHE A 120 3.48 2.36 16.54
CA PHE A 120 4.44 1.31 16.23
C PHE A 120 3.81 -0.09 16.29
N PHE A 121 3.10 -0.41 17.38
CA PHE A 121 2.47 -1.73 17.54
C PHE A 121 1.35 -1.96 16.54
N ASP A 122 0.57 -0.93 16.22
CA ASP A 122 -0.45 -0.95 15.17
C ASP A 122 0.15 -1.38 13.82
N GLN A 123 1.19 -0.67 13.37
CA GLN A 123 1.87 -0.98 12.10
C GLN A 123 2.58 -2.33 12.13
N PHE A 124 3.18 -2.70 13.27
CA PHE A 124 3.85 -3.99 13.43
C PHE A 124 2.85 -5.15 13.32
N ILE A 125 1.74 -5.10 14.06
CA ILE A 125 0.72 -6.16 14.07
C ILE A 125 0.01 -6.24 12.72
N GLY A 126 -0.37 -5.10 12.12
CA GLY A 126 -1.01 -5.07 10.81
C GLY A 126 -0.11 -5.66 9.71
N THR A 127 1.17 -5.28 9.70
CA THR A 127 2.14 -5.81 8.72
C THR A 127 2.42 -7.30 8.96
N ALA A 128 2.52 -7.73 10.22
CA ALA A 128 2.70 -9.15 10.55
C ALA A 128 1.50 -10.00 10.09
N ALA A 129 0.27 -9.51 10.31
CA ALA A 129 -0.94 -10.18 9.85
C ALA A 129 -0.95 -10.31 8.32
N LEU A 130 -0.59 -9.25 7.60
CA LEU A 130 -0.46 -9.27 6.14
C LEU A 130 0.54 -10.35 5.68
N ILE A 131 1.74 -10.37 6.28
CA ILE A 131 2.79 -11.34 5.94
C ILE A 131 2.30 -12.77 6.21
N VAL A 132 1.67 -13.03 7.35
CA VAL A 132 1.14 -14.37 7.69
C VAL A 132 0.11 -14.81 6.66
N CYS A 133 -0.84 -13.94 6.29
CA CYS A 133 -1.84 -14.25 5.27
C CYS A 133 -1.21 -14.52 3.90
N VAL A 134 -0.26 -13.68 3.47
CA VAL A 134 0.45 -13.88 2.19
C VAL A 134 1.19 -15.23 2.20
N LEU A 135 1.93 -15.54 3.27
CA LEU A 135 2.64 -16.81 3.40
C LEU A 135 1.69 -18.00 3.38
N ALA A 136 0.53 -17.91 4.03
CA ALA A 136 -0.48 -18.96 4.04
C ALA A 136 -1.12 -19.19 2.66
N ILE A 137 -1.29 -18.14 1.86
CA ILE A 137 -1.84 -18.21 0.49
C ILE A 137 -0.86 -18.88 -0.48
N VAL A 138 0.42 -18.56 -0.37
CA VAL A 138 1.45 -19.07 -1.30
C VAL A 138 2.09 -20.39 -0.83
N ASP A 139 1.68 -20.93 0.32
CA ASP A 139 2.20 -22.19 0.83
C ASP A 139 1.53 -23.40 0.14
N PRO A 140 2.29 -24.20 -0.64
CA PRO A 140 1.75 -25.38 -1.31
C PRO A 140 1.35 -26.50 -0.34
N TYR A 141 1.80 -26.46 0.92
CA TYR A 141 1.51 -27.48 1.94
C TYR A 141 0.31 -27.13 2.83
N ASN A 142 -0.33 -25.99 2.61
CA ASN A 142 -1.54 -25.57 3.34
C ASN A 142 -2.81 -25.90 2.53
N ASN A 143 -3.80 -25.00 2.48
CA ASN A 143 -4.96 -25.09 1.58
C ASN A 143 -4.66 -24.29 0.29
N PRO A 144 -4.14 -24.93 -0.78
CA PRO A 144 -3.61 -24.22 -1.93
C PRO A 144 -4.73 -23.52 -2.70
N VAL A 145 -4.51 -22.24 -2.96
CA VAL A 145 -5.35 -21.46 -3.87
C VAL A 145 -5.14 -21.97 -5.31
N PRO A 146 -6.19 -22.04 -6.16
CA PRO A 146 -6.01 -22.39 -7.57
C PRO A 146 -4.99 -21.48 -8.25
N ARG A 147 -4.11 -22.06 -9.08
CA ARG A 147 -3.05 -21.31 -9.76
C ARG A 147 -3.61 -20.13 -10.54
N GLY A 148 -2.98 -18.98 -10.39
CA GLY A 148 -3.41 -17.73 -11.02
C GLY A 148 -4.45 -16.94 -10.23
N LEU A 149 -5.03 -17.53 -9.17
CA LEU A 149 -5.89 -16.80 -8.24
C LEU A 149 -5.13 -16.23 -7.03
N GLU A 150 -3.83 -16.51 -6.88
CA GLU A 150 -3.05 -16.01 -5.72
C GLU A 150 -3.10 -14.48 -5.63
N ALA A 151 -2.97 -13.79 -6.77
CA ALA A 151 -3.03 -12.33 -6.83
C ALA A 151 -4.37 -11.77 -6.34
N PHE A 152 -5.48 -12.44 -6.67
CA PHE A 152 -6.82 -12.04 -6.24
C PHE A 152 -6.97 -12.22 -4.73
N THR A 153 -6.54 -13.36 -4.20
CA THR A 153 -6.63 -13.63 -2.76
C THR A 153 -5.78 -12.65 -1.94
N VAL A 154 -4.56 -12.35 -2.40
CA VAL A 154 -3.71 -11.33 -1.74
C VAL A 154 -4.34 -9.94 -1.82
N GLY A 155 -4.95 -9.56 -2.95
CA GLY A 155 -5.70 -8.31 -3.06
C GLY A 155 -6.84 -8.19 -2.06
N PHE A 156 -7.57 -9.27 -1.80
CA PHE A 156 -8.61 -9.31 -0.77
C PHE A 156 -8.06 -9.21 0.66
N VAL A 157 -6.87 -9.76 0.92
CA VAL A 157 -6.21 -9.57 2.23
C VAL A 157 -5.93 -8.08 2.48
N VAL A 158 -5.37 -7.38 1.50
CA VAL A 158 -5.08 -5.93 1.61
C VAL A 158 -6.34 -5.08 1.78
N LEU A 159 -7.49 -5.55 1.28
CA LEU A 159 -8.75 -4.82 1.47
C LEU A 159 -9.20 -4.80 2.95
N VAL A 160 -8.85 -5.84 3.70
CA VAL A 160 -9.37 -6.10 5.05
C VAL A 160 -8.40 -5.68 6.16
N ILE A 161 -7.10 -5.65 5.87
CA ILE A 161 -6.03 -5.19 6.78
C ILE A 161 -5.84 -3.68 6.62
#